data_AF-A0A1F3XBC1-F1
#
_entry.id   AF-A0A1F3XBC1-F1
#
_cell.length_a   1.000
_cell.length_b   1.000
_cell.length_c   1.000
_cell.angle_alpha   90.00
_cell.angle_beta   90.00
_cell.angle_gamma   90.00
#
_symmetry.space_group_name_H-M   'P 1'
#
loop_
_entity.id
_entity.type
_entity.pdbx_description
1 polymer ?
#
loop_
_entity_poly.entity_id
_entity_poly.type
_entity_poly.pdbx_seq_one_letter_code
_entity_poly.pdbx_strand_id
1 'polypeptide(L)'
;MKLLNILFFVSIVFGVSGCATMYFHNGDAKKDVAYMNEWHHDGVFRLVEFSPPVDLAQRCEKETWKTIKIEQTFVQGLVQAISYNLYDPWDVNYYCSAQEAVKVAPKARTKKK
;
A
#
# COMPACT_ATOMS: atom_id res chain seq x y z
N MET A 1 38.16 -0.30 -0.76
CA MET A 1 37.21 -0.01 0.34
C MET A 1 36.11 0.98 -0.06
N LYS A 2 36.42 2.17 -0.60
CA LYS A 2 35.39 3.15 -1.02
C LYS A 2 34.43 2.63 -2.11
N LEU A 3 34.95 1.90 -3.11
CA LEU A 3 34.13 1.35 -4.20
C LEU A 3 33.20 0.21 -3.75
N LEU A 4 33.66 -0.64 -2.83
CA LEU A 4 32.87 -1.75 -2.27
C LEU A 4 31.69 -1.22 -1.44
N ASN A 5 31.92 -0.16 -0.66
CA ASN A 5 30.87 0.48 0.12
C ASN A 5 29.82 1.14 -0.80
N ILE A 6 30.26 1.79 -1.89
CA ILE A 6 29.34 2.38 -2.87
C ILE A 6 28.47 1.30 -3.52
N LEU A 7 29.06 0.17 -3.93
CA LEU A 7 28.30 -0.94 -4.51
C LEU A 7 27.28 -1.53 -3.54
N PHE A 8 27.63 -1.65 -2.26
CA PHE A 8 26.71 -2.11 -1.22
C PHE A 8 25.52 -1.14 -1.03
N PHE A 9 25.80 0.17 -0.96
CA PHE A 9 24.74 1.18 -0.87
C PHE A 9 23.84 1.20 -2.11
N VAL A 10 24.40 1.08 -3.31
CA VAL A 10 23.62 1.03 -4.54
C VAL A 10 22.71 -0.19 -4.57
N SER A 11 23.22 -1.36 -4.18
CA SER A 11 22.40 -2.58 -4.09
C SER A 11 21.22 -2.43 -3.12
N ILE A 12 21.43 -1.76 -1.99
CA ILE A 12 20.36 -1.50 -1.03
C ILE A 12 19.31 -0.55 -1.62
N VAL A 13 19.73 0.51 -2.30
CA VAL A 13 18.81 1.49 -2.91
C VAL A 13 17.93 0.84 -3.98
N PHE A 14 18.47 -0.07 -4.80
CA PHE A 14 17.66 -0.83 -5.76
C PHE A 14 16.70 -1.82 -5.09
N GLY A 15 17.03 -2.34 -3.90
CA GLY A 15 16.15 -3.22 -3.14
C GLY A 15 14.90 -2.55 -2.55
N VAL A 16 14.79 -1.22 -2.63
CA VAL A 16 13.62 -0.47 -2.10
C VAL A 16 12.62 -0.10 -3.20
N SER A 17 12.91 -0.37 -4.48
CA SER A 17 11.94 -0.11 -5.56
C SER A 17 10.88 -1.21 -5.61
N GLY A 18 9.60 -0.84 -5.64
CA GLY A 18 8.51 -1.77 -5.89
C GLY A 18 8.66 -2.49 -7.23
N CYS A 19 8.48 -3.81 -7.24
CA CYS A 19 8.42 -4.62 -8.46
C CYS A 19 7.13 -4.36 -9.25
N ALA A 20 6.01 -4.15 -8.55
CA ALA A 20 4.74 -3.84 -9.17
C ALA A 20 3.93 -2.88 -8.29
N THR A 21 3.17 -1.97 -8.91
CA THR A 21 2.24 -1.10 -8.20
C THR A 21 1.01 -0.85 -9.05
N MET A 22 -0.16 -0.96 -8.43
CA MET A 22 -1.46 -0.73 -9.04
C MET A 22 -2.22 0.31 -8.22
N TYR A 23 -2.89 1.24 -8.90
CA TYR A 23 -3.74 2.25 -8.26
C TYR A 23 -5.17 2.12 -8.77
N PHE A 24 -6.12 2.10 -7.84
CA PHE A 24 -7.54 2.18 -8.11
C PHE A 24 -8.07 3.46 -7.47
N HIS A 25 -8.74 4.30 -8.26
CA HIS A 25 -9.34 5.54 -7.79
C HIS A 25 -10.84 5.52 -8.00
N ASN A 26 -11.59 5.88 -6.96
CA ASN A 26 -13.03 6.09 -7.01
C ASN A 26 -13.32 7.59 -7.08
N GLY A 27 -13.40 8.10 -8.32
CA GLY A 27 -13.44 9.53 -8.61
C GLY A 27 -12.04 10.11 -8.75
N ASP A 28 -11.84 11.34 -8.26
CA ASP A 28 -10.57 12.05 -8.42
C ASP A 28 -9.43 11.40 -7.65
N ALA A 29 -8.29 11.25 -8.32
CA ALA A 29 -7.09 10.70 -7.73
C ALA A 29 -6.56 11.64 -6.62
N LYS A 30 -6.50 11.13 -5.39
CA LYS A 30 -5.87 11.83 -4.26
C LYS A 30 -4.44 11.33 -4.04
N LYS A 31 -3.46 12.23 -4.15
CA LYS A 31 -2.03 11.91 -4.03
C LYS A 31 -1.47 12.09 -2.61
N ASP A 32 -2.12 12.91 -1.76
CA ASP A 32 -1.58 13.32 -0.45
C ASP A 32 -2.45 12.88 0.74
N VAL A 33 -2.72 11.58 0.83
CA VAL A 33 -3.56 11.00 1.89
C VAL A 33 -2.77 9.98 2.72
N ALA A 34 -3.11 9.88 4.01
CA ALA A 34 -2.55 8.85 4.87
C ALA A 34 -3.25 7.53 4.54
N TYR A 35 -2.51 6.57 4.02
CA TYR A 35 -3.05 5.25 3.70
C TYR A 35 -3.06 4.36 4.95
N MET A 36 -4.08 3.53 5.05
CA MET A 36 -4.05 2.36 5.92
C MET A 36 -3.41 1.22 5.13
N ASN A 37 -2.48 0.48 5.72
CA ASN A 37 -1.77 -0.63 5.08
C ASN A 37 -2.25 -1.96 5.65
N GLU A 38 -2.46 -2.94 4.77
CA GLU A 38 -2.78 -4.31 5.12
C GLU A 38 -2.01 -5.29 4.24
N TRP A 39 -1.50 -6.34 4.87
CA TRP A 39 -0.82 -7.43 4.19
C TRP A 39 -1.84 -8.41 3.61
N HIS A 40 -1.68 -8.77 2.33
CA HIS A 40 -2.51 -9.76 1.66
C HIS A 40 -1.61 -10.70 0.84
N HIS A 41 -1.94 -11.98 0.84
CA HIS A 41 -1.17 -12.99 0.13
C HIS A 41 -2.05 -14.06 -0.52
N ASP A 42 -1.70 -14.37 -1.76
CA ASP A 42 -2.22 -15.51 -2.49
C ASP A 42 -1.19 -16.63 -2.53
N GLY A 43 -1.57 -17.76 -3.12
CA GLY A 43 -0.66 -18.84 -3.42
C GLY A 43 -1.06 -19.63 -4.65
N VAL A 44 -0.22 -20.60 -4.97
CA VAL A 44 -0.38 -21.51 -6.11
C VAL A 44 -0.72 -20.74 -7.39
N PHE A 45 0.26 -19.98 -7.90
CA PHE A 45 0.12 -19.14 -9.09
C PHE A 45 -1.02 -18.12 -8.98
N ARG A 46 -1.30 -17.64 -7.74
CA ARG A 46 -2.37 -16.68 -7.41
C ARG A 46 -3.79 -17.23 -7.61
N LEU A 47 -3.94 -18.54 -7.70
CA LEU A 47 -5.23 -19.19 -7.91
C LEU A 47 -5.91 -19.54 -6.59
N VAL A 48 -5.15 -19.64 -5.51
CA VAL A 48 -5.65 -19.98 -4.18
C VAL A 48 -5.38 -18.81 -3.24
N GLU A 49 -6.46 -18.26 -2.70
CA GLU A 49 -6.39 -17.19 -1.72
C GLU A 49 -5.98 -17.77 -0.36
N PHE A 50 -4.86 -17.31 0.20
CA PHE A 50 -4.31 -17.82 1.46
C PHE A 50 -4.68 -16.94 2.66
N SER A 51 -4.89 -15.64 2.43
CA SER A 51 -5.38 -14.68 3.43
C SER A 51 -6.75 -14.15 3.02
N PRO A 52 -7.65 -13.80 3.95
CA PRO A 52 -8.91 -13.13 3.60
C PRO A 52 -8.70 -11.89 2.71
N PRO A 53 -9.66 -11.60 1.81
CA PRO A 53 -9.60 -10.40 0.99
C PRO A 53 -9.79 -9.16 1.86
N VAL A 54 -9.18 -8.05 1.44
CA VAL A 54 -9.38 -6.76 2.10
C VAL A 54 -10.78 -6.23 1.79
N ASP A 55 -11.71 -6.43 2.74
CA ASP A 55 -13.08 -5.94 2.64
C ASP A 55 -13.17 -4.44 2.95
N LEU A 56 -13.17 -3.62 1.90
CA LEU A 56 -13.28 -2.17 2.02
C LEU A 56 -14.63 -1.68 2.56
N ALA A 57 -15.71 -2.46 2.41
CA ALA A 57 -17.00 -2.08 2.98
C ALA A 57 -16.95 -2.18 4.51
N GLN A 58 -16.29 -3.21 5.03
CA GLN A 58 -16.00 -3.34 6.45
C GLN A 58 -15.00 -2.28 6.92
N ARG A 59 -13.88 -2.10 6.20
CA ARG A 59 -12.78 -1.21 6.63
C ARG A 59 -13.08 0.28 6.52
N CYS A 60 -14.00 0.67 5.65
CA CYS A 60 -14.46 2.06 5.58
C CYS A 60 -15.73 2.31 6.41
N GLU A 61 -16.23 1.36 7.20
CA GLU A 61 -17.34 1.60 8.16
C GLU A 61 -18.56 2.35 7.58
N LYS A 62 -19.01 1.98 6.35
CA LYS A 62 -20.10 2.63 5.58
C LYS A 62 -19.70 3.89 4.79
N GLU A 63 -18.48 4.36 4.93
CA GLU A 63 -17.89 5.38 4.05
C GLU A 63 -17.43 4.78 2.72
N THR A 64 -17.28 5.63 1.70
CA THR A 64 -16.78 5.19 0.40
C THR A 64 -15.25 5.15 0.40
N TRP A 65 -14.65 4.08 -0.12
CA TRP A 65 -13.23 4.10 -0.44
C TRP A 65 -12.96 5.08 -1.60
N LYS A 66 -11.76 5.67 -1.62
CA LYS A 66 -11.37 6.72 -2.58
C LYS A 66 -10.14 6.33 -3.39
N THR A 67 -9.09 5.85 -2.74
CA THR A 67 -7.89 5.35 -3.42
C THR A 67 -7.46 4.03 -2.79
N ILE A 68 -7.10 3.07 -3.63
CA ILE A 68 -6.43 1.84 -3.24
C ILE A 68 -5.11 1.80 -4.01
N LYS A 69 -4.01 1.57 -3.31
CA LYS A 69 -2.69 1.30 -3.87
C LYS A 69 -2.29 -0.11 -3.46
N ILE A 70 -2.19 -0.99 -4.45
CA ILE A 70 -1.69 -2.35 -4.25
C ILE A 70 -0.23 -2.36 -4.70
N GLU A 71 0.68 -2.80 -3.86
CA GLU A 71 2.12 -2.76 -4.12
C GLU A 71 2.77 -4.10 -3.81
N GLN A 72 3.68 -4.51 -4.68
CA GLN A 72 4.63 -5.58 -4.43
C GLN A 72 6.03 -4.96 -4.44
N THR A 73 6.66 -4.92 -3.27
CA THR A 73 8.05 -4.52 -3.06
C THR A 73 9.01 -5.50 -3.74
N PHE A 74 10.26 -5.08 -3.93
CA PHE A 74 11.31 -5.99 -4.42
C PHE A 74 11.45 -7.25 -3.56
N VAL A 75 11.42 -7.12 -2.23
CA VAL A 75 11.56 -8.26 -1.31
C VAL A 75 10.38 -9.22 -1.45
N GLN A 76 9.16 -8.71 -1.56
CA GLN A 76 7.98 -9.54 -1.82
C GLN A 76 8.06 -10.26 -3.19
N GLY A 77 8.50 -9.56 -4.24
CA GLY A 77 8.73 -10.18 -5.55
C GLY A 77 9.85 -11.24 -5.52
N LEU A 78 10.90 -11.02 -4.74
CA LEU A 78 11.94 -12.03 -4.52
C LEU A 78 11.36 -13.26 -3.80
N VAL A 79 10.52 -13.06 -2.79
CA VAL A 79 9.81 -14.15 -2.08
C VAL A 79 8.91 -14.94 -3.04
N GLN A 80 8.18 -14.25 -3.92
CA GLN A 80 7.39 -14.89 -4.97
C GLN A 80 8.26 -15.74 -5.91
N ALA A 81 9.42 -15.20 -6.33
CA ALA A 81 10.34 -15.90 -7.22
C ALA A 81 10.96 -17.15 -6.57
N ILE A 82 11.49 -17.05 -5.34
CA ILE A 82 12.12 -18.19 -4.66
C ILE A 82 11.10 -19.26 -4.22
N SER A 83 9.83 -18.87 -4.04
CA SER A 83 8.74 -19.82 -3.78
C SER A 83 8.16 -20.42 -5.07
N TYR A 84 8.73 -20.13 -6.24
CA TYR A 84 8.24 -20.60 -7.54
C TYR A 84 6.76 -20.25 -7.79
N ASN A 85 6.34 -19.04 -7.40
CA ASN A 85 4.95 -18.56 -7.44
C ASN A 85 3.96 -19.36 -6.58
N LEU A 86 4.44 -20.16 -5.61
CA LEU A 86 3.55 -20.84 -4.66
C LEU A 86 3.06 -19.92 -3.56
N TYR A 87 3.74 -18.80 -3.31
CA TYR A 87 3.35 -17.78 -2.35
C TYR A 87 3.54 -16.38 -2.98
N ASP A 88 2.48 -15.58 -2.99
CA ASP A 88 2.46 -14.27 -3.64
C ASP A 88 2.04 -13.17 -2.67
N PRO A 89 3.00 -12.52 -1.98
CA PRO A 89 2.71 -11.48 -1.00
C PRO A 89 2.60 -10.08 -1.60
N TRP A 90 1.64 -9.30 -1.09
CA TRP A 90 1.31 -7.94 -1.51
C TRP A 90 0.93 -7.04 -0.33
N ASP A 91 1.15 -5.73 -0.49
CA ASP A 91 0.64 -4.68 0.38
C ASP A 91 -0.59 -4.03 -0.25
N VAL A 92 -1.70 -4.00 0.48
CA VAL A 92 -2.93 -3.29 0.11
C VAL A 92 -3.04 -2.04 0.96
N ASN A 93 -2.84 -0.89 0.32
CA ASN A 93 -2.93 0.41 0.96
C ASN A 93 -4.24 1.06 0.54
N TYR A 94 -5.10 1.45 1.49
CA TYR A 94 -6.41 2.03 1.15
C TYR A 94 -6.68 3.34 1.90
N TYR A 95 -7.59 4.13 1.33
CA TYR A 95 -8.01 5.43 1.83
C TYR A 95 -9.54 5.56 1.72
N CYS A 96 -10.19 5.98 2.81
CA CYS A 96 -11.65 6.13 2.91
C CYS A 96 -12.07 7.62 2.93
N SER A 97 -13.28 7.94 2.47
CA SER A 97 -13.78 9.33 2.34
C SER A 97 -13.78 10.12 3.65
N ALA A 98 -14.12 9.51 4.79
CA ALA A 98 -14.11 10.21 6.08
C ALA A 98 -12.72 10.75 6.48
N GLN A 99 -11.63 10.13 6.00
CA GLN A 99 -10.27 10.59 6.25
C GLN A 99 -9.95 11.89 5.48
N GLU A 100 -10.80 12.30 4.53
CA GLU A 100 -10.81 13.63 3.91
C GLU A 100 -11.32 14.71 4.87
N ALA A 101 -12.40 14.42 5.59
CA ALA A 101 -13.08 15.38 6.47
C ALA A 101 -12.20 15.82 7.66
N VAL A 102 -11.29 14.95 8.11
CA VAL A 102 -10.34 15.26 9.20
C VAL A 102 -9.29 16.28 8.77
N LYS A 103 -8.87 16.30 7.50
CA LYS A 103 -7.90 17.29 6.99
C LYS A 103 -8.54 18.64 6.62
N VAL A 104 -9.86 18.67 6.36
CA VAL A 104 -10.59 19.88 5.93
C VAL A 104 -11.31 20.59 7.08
N ALA A 105 -11.42 19.97 8.27
CA ALA A 105 -12.00 20.65 9.43
C ALA A 105 -11.26 21.99 9.70
N PRO A 106 -11.94 23.15 9.54
CA PRO A 106 -11.29 24.43 9.83
C PRO A 106 -10.93 24.43 11.32
N LYS A 107 -9.67 24.76 11.65
CA LYS A 107 -9.27 25.08 13.03
C LYS A 107 -10.34 26.02 13.58
N ALA A 108 -11.12 25.54 14.55
CA ALA A 108 -12.15 26.34 15.19
C ALA A 108 -11.51 27.66 15.63
N ARG A 109 -11.91 28.76 15.01
CA ARG A 109 -11.46 30.11 15.36
C ARG A 109 -12.04 30.37 16.75
N THR A 110 -11.24 30.15 17.79
CA THR A 110 -11.54 30.59 19.15
C THR A 110 -11.80 32.10 19.11
N LYS A 111 -13.07 32.50 19.23
CA LYS A 111 -13.44 33.88 19.51
C LYS A 111 -12.95 34.17 20.93
N LYS A 112 -11.85 34.94 21.05
CA LYS A 112 -11.54 35.63 22.30
C LYS A 112 -12.69 36.62 22.57
N LYS A 113 -13.32 36.47 23.73
CA LYS A 113 -14.15 37.50 24.35
C LYS A 113 -13.25 38.59 24.92
#